data_AF-A0A078GAB1-F1
#
_entry.id   AF-A0A078GAB1-F1
#
_cell.length_a   1.000
_cell.length_b   1.000
_cell.length_c   1.000
_cell.angle_alpha   90.00
_cell.angle_beta   90.00
_cell.angle_gamma   90.00
#
_symmetry.space_group_name_H-M   'P 1'
#
loop_
_entity.id
_entity.type
_entity.pdbx_description
1 polymer ?
#
loop_
_entity_poly.entity_id
_entity_poly.type
_entity_poly.pdbx_seq_one_letter_code
_entity_poly.pdbx_strand_id
1 'polypeptide(L)'
;MGASSTLLMVYIYQNLQFFRLISNQISKPLFPLSLSPSLVLMDRRFPFKVLEHIFSFVDSNEDRNSVSLVCKSWFETERRTRKRVFVGNCYAVSPLKVARRFPKMRSLTLKGKPHFADYNLVPDGWGGYAWPWIEAMAARRPFLEEIRLKRMVVTDECLEKIAASFRDFKTLVLTSCEGFSTDGIAAIASTCRKLRDLELRECIVDDLGGDWLSYFPETSTSLVSIDFSCLDSEVKLSDLERLLSRSPNLKSLKLNRSVTLDVLESLLRRAPQLVELGTGSFSDELDPEEIAKLTKALSELKQLKSLSGLWDLLPEYIPLLYSLCPRLTSLNLSYATVQMPDLIDLLSRCSKLQKLWVMDLIEDKGLKTVALCCKELRELRVFPSGADLDETDVTLTEQGLVSVSEGCPKLESVLYFCVQFTNAALVSIAKNRPNFRCFRLCVMEPFAPDYRTQQPLDEGFKAIVERCKDLRRLSVSGLLTDKAFEYIGVHAKKLRMLSIAFAGDSDLMLHHLLSGCQSLKKLEIRDCPFGDTALLENAAKLETMRSLWMSSCFVSFGACKQLSQKMPRLNVEVIDEHPPKTRPDSSPVERIYIYRTVAGPRLDTPEFVWTIHKSPEVGVSRLSIR
;
A
#
# COMPACT_ATOMS: atom_id res chain seq x y z
N MET A 1 -31.87 15.10 -29.88
CA MET A 1 -30.81 15.38 -28.88
C MET A 1 -29.89 14.18 -28.56
N GLY A 2 -29.99 13.02 -29.23
CA GLY A 2 -29.14 11.84 -28.92
C GLY A 2 -27.90 11.62 -29.80
N ALA A 3 -27.77 12.29 -30.95
CA ALA A 3 -26.68 12.04 -31.89
C ALA A 3 -25.40 12.88 -31.64
N SER A 4 -25.53 14.03 -30.96
CA SER A 4 -24.40 14.95 -30.75
C SER A 4 -23.50 14.58 -29.56
N SER A 5 -24.01 13.84 -28.56
CA SER A 5 -23.24 13.38 -27.40
C SER A 5 -22.30 12.22 -27.75
N THR A 6 -22.71 11.35 -28.67
CA THR A 6 -21.92 10.19 -29.10
C THR A 6 -20.75 10.62 -30.00
N LEU A 7 -20.98 11.57 -30.90
CA LEU A 7 -19.90 12.19 -31.70
C LEU A 7 -18.90 12.97 -30.83
N LEU A 8 -19.36 13.64 -29.77
CA LEU A 8 -18.47 14.34 -28.83
C LEU A 8 -17.62 13.35 -28.01
N MET A 9 -18.20 12.24 -27.55
CA MET A 9 -17.48 11.16 -26.87
C MET A 9 -16.44 10.49 -27.78
N VAL A 10 -16.78 10.20 -29.04
CA VAL A 10 -15.84 9.63 -30.01
C VAL A 10 -14.71 10.59 -30.33
N TYR A 11 -15.00 11.89 -30.49
CA TYR A 11 -13.99 12.92 -30.71
C TYR A 11 -13.06 13.10 -29.50
N ILE A 12 -13.59 13.03 -28.27
CA ILE A 12 -12.79 13.07 -27.02
C ILE A 12 -11.91 11.82 -26.90
N TYR A 13 -12.44 10.64 -27.22
CA TYR A 13 -11.72 9.38 -27.13
C TYR A 13 -10.59 9.29 -28.17
N GLN A 14 -10.84 9.73 -29.40
CA GLN A 14 -9.84 9.81 -30.47
C GLN A 14 -8.76 10.84 -30.15
N ASN A 15 -9.11 12.01 -29.59
CA ASN A 15 -8.11 12.99 -29.16
C ASN A 15 -7.29 12.50 -27.96
N LEU A 16 -7.88 11.81 -26.98
CA LEU A 16 -7.12 11.23 -25.85
C LEU A 16 -6.13 10.15 -26.31
N GLN A 17 -6.48 9.34 -27.30
CA GLN A 17 -5.57 8.38 -27.95
C GLN A 17 -4.45 9.12 -28.72
N PHE A 18 -4.80 10.17 -29.46
CA PHE A 18 -3.85 11.00 -30.20
C PHE A 18 -2.85 11.74 -29.28
N PHE A 19 -3.31 12.27 -28.14
CA PHE A 19 -2.44 12.91 -27.15
C PHE A 19 -1.56 11.90 -26.38
N ARG A 20 -2.01 10.65 -26.20
CA ARG A 20 -1.15 9.56 -25.70
C ARG A 20 -0.03 9.20 -26.68
N LEU A 21 -0.28 9.31 -27.99
CA LEU A 21 0.74 9.14 -29.04
C LEU A 21 1.75 10.29 -29.06
N ILE A 22 1.31 11.54 -28.93
CA ILE A 22 2.20 12.71 -28.89
C ILE A 22 3.06 12.74 -27.61
N SER A 23 2.50 12.34 -26.47
CA SER A 23 3.26 12.25 -25.21
C SER A 23 4.41 11.23 -25.26
N ASN A 24 4.39 10.28 -26.19
CA ASN A 24 5.42 9.26 -26.34
C ASN A 24 6.54 9.63 -27.34
N GLN A 25 6.49 10.79 -28.02
CA GLN A 25 7.44 11.12 -29.09
C GLN A 25 8.12 12.50 -29.05
N ILE A 26 7.99 13.32 -28.01
CA ILE A 26 8.69 14.62 -27.99
C ILE A 26 10.01 14.52 -27.24
N SER A 27 11.07 14.16 -27.98
CA SER A 27 12.47 14.46 -27.63
C SER A 27 13.17 15.09 -28.85
N LYS A 28 12.95 16.40 -29.06
CA LYS A 28 13.87 17.41 -29.64
C LYS A 28 13.09 18.71 -29.96
N PRO A 29 13.70 19.90 -29.81
CA PRO A 29 13.06 21.17 -30.16
C PRO A 29 13.33 21.51 -31.64
N LEU A 30 12.28 21.87 -32.39
CA LEU A 30 12.42 22.50 -33.71
C LEU A 30 11.86 23.93 -33.62
N PHE A 31 12.70 24.89 -34.03
CA PHE A 31 12.42 26.33 -34.17
C PHE A 31 11.42 26.62 -35.32
N PRO A 32 10.82 27.83 -35.39
CA PRO A 32 9.53 28.03 -36.02
C PRO A 32 9.61 28.29 -37.52
N LEU A 33 8.80 27.58 -38.30
CA LEU A 33 8.44 27.98 -39.66
C LEU A 33 7.19 28.87 -39.60
N SER A 34 7.28 30.01 -40.28
CA SER A 34 6.27 31.06 -40.42
C SER A 34 4.95 30.55 -40.98
N LEU A 35 3.85 30.78 -40.27
CA LEU A 35 2.49 30.56 -40.75
C LEU A 35 1.91 31.85 -41.36
N SER A 36 1.25 31.71 -42.50
CA SER A 36 0.57 32.75 -43.26
C SER A 36 -0.64 33.35 -42.52
N PRO A 37 -0.99 34.62 -42.77
CA PRO A 37 -2.07 35.31 -42.07
C PRO A 37 -3.42 35.08 -42.78
N SER A 38 -4.05 33.94 -42.53
CA SER A 38 -5.45 33.70 -42.93
C SER A 38 -6.20 32.71 -42.02
N LEU A 39 -5.89 32.73 -40.72
CA LEU A 39 -6.59 31.98 -39.65
C LEU A 39 -7.05 32.93 -38.54
N VAL A 40 -7.83 33.95 -38.92
CA VAL A 40 -8.66 34.71 -37.97
C VAL A 40 -10.07 34.13 -38.09
N LEU A 41 -10.45 33.26 -37.13
CA LEU A 41 -11.75 32.63 -36.82
C LEU A 41 -11.44 31.19 -36.33
N MET A 42 -11.46 30.77 -35.07
CA MET A 42 -12.15 31.20 -33.86
C MET A 42 -11.31 30.80 -32.64
N ASP A 43 -11.20 31.69 -31.65
CA ASP A 43 -10.78 31.36 -30.30
C ASP A 43 -11.88 30.51 -29.61
N ARG A 44 -12.08 29.25 -30.04
CA ARG A 44 -13.00 28.30 -29.38
C ARG A 44 -12.33 27.68 -28.16
N ARG A 45 -11.88 28.50 -27.22
CA ARG A 45 -11.61 28.03 -25.86
C ARG A 45 -12.95 27.74 -25.19
N PHE A 46 -13.16 26.49 -24.78
CA PHE A 46 -14.34 26.13 -23.98
C PHE A 46 -14.44 27.05 -22.76
N PRO A 47 -15.62 27.58 -22.43
CA PRO A 47 -15.81 28.36 -21.20
C PRO A 47 -15.36 27.57 -19.97
N PHE A 48 -14.87 28.26 -18.94
CA PHE A 48 -14.38 27.62 -17.70
C PHE A 48 -15.35 26.59 -17.13
N LYS A 49 -16.65 26.90 -17.10
CA LYS A 49 -17.70 25.99 -16.58
C LYS A 49 -17.80 24.69 -17.37
N VAL A 50 -17.57 24.73 -18.68
CA VAL A 50 -17.58 23.54 -19.54
C VAL A 50 -16.36 22.68 -19.25
N LEU A 51 -15.16 23.28 -19.12
CA LEU A 51 -13.96 22.54 -18.73
C LEU A 51 -14.06 21.96 -17.31
N GLU A 52 -14.63 22.71 -16.35
CA GLU A 52 -14.90 22.21 -15.00
C GLU A 52 -15.83 20.99 -15.02
N HIS A 53 -16.90 21.04 -15.83
CA HIS A 53 -17.80 19.91 -16.00
C HIS A 53 -17.10 18.71 -16.67
N ILE A 54 -16.34 18.91 -17.74
CA ILE A 54 -15.57 17.84 -18.39
C ILE A 54 -14.60 17.21 -17.39
N PHE A 55 -13.85 18.02 -16.64
CA PHE A 55 -12.88 17.52 -15.68
C PHE A 55 -13.55 16.80 -14.51
N SER A 56 -14.82 17.09 -14.19
CA SER A 56 -15.57 16.37 -13.16
C SER A 56 -15.74 14.88 -13.45
N PHE A 57 -15.61 14.46 -14.71
CA PHE A 57 -15.61 13.04 -15.12
C PHE A 57 -14.20 12.42 -15.21
N VAL A 58 -13.15 13.19 -14.95
CA VAL A 58 -11.75 12.71 -14.97
C VAL A 58 -11.31 12.45 -13.53
N ASP A 59 -11.37 11.19 -13.12
CA ASP A 59 -11.05 10.78 -11.73
C ASP A 59 -9.60 10.35 -11.52
N SER A 60 -8.92 9.88 -12.58
CA SER A 60 -7.55 9.38 -12.50
C SER A 60 -6.55 10.50 -12.23
N ASN A 61 -5.69 10.31 -11.22
CA ASN A 61 -4.57 11.23 -10.94
C ASN A 61 -3.62 11.36 -12.14
N GLU A 62 -3.38 10.25 -12.87
CA GLU A 62 -2.50 10.23 -14.05
C GLU A 62 -3.10 11.08 -15.17
N ASP A 63 -4.39 10.88 -15.49
CA ASP A 63 -5.06 11.65 -16.55
C ASP A 63 -5.23 13.13 -16.16
N ARG A 64 -5.54 13.43 -14.90
CA ARG A 64 -5.57 14.81 -14.39
C ARG A 64 -4.21 15.51 -14.52
N ASN A 65 -3.11 14.78 -14.33
CA ASN A 65 -1.77 15.34 -14.55
C ASN A 65 -1.58 15.66 -16.03
N SER A 66 -1.94 14.76 -16.95
CA SER A 66 -1.86 14.99 -18.39
C SER A 66 -2.71 16.20 -18.84
N VAL A 67 -3.95 16.28 -18.36
CA VAL A 67 -4.86 17.43 -18.60
C VAL A 67 -4.22 18.75 -18.18
N SER A 68 -3.53 18.78 -17.03
CA SER A 68 -2.87 20.00 -16.53
C SER A 68 -1.72 20.50 -17.41
N LEU A 69 -1.20 19.66 -18.33
CA LEU A 69 -0.05 19.99 -19.19
C LEU A 69 -0.45 20.43 -20.61
N VAL A 70 -1.74 20.38 -20.96
CA VAL A 70 -2.21 20.72 -22.33
C VAL A 70 -1.99 22.20 -22.64
N CYS A 71 -2.43 23.10 -21.76
CA CYS A 71 -2.22 24.54 -21.89
C CYS A 71 -2.44 25.27 -20.56
N LYS A 72 -2.08 26.55 -20.48
CA LYS A 72 -2.27 27.37 -19.25
C LYS A 72 -3.72 27.45 -18.77
N SER A 73 -4.69 27.50 -19.69
CA SER A 73 -6.12 27.53 -19.33
C SER A 73 -6.57 26.22 -18.68
N TRP A 74 -6.11 25.09 -19.20
CA TRP A 74 -6.41 23.76 -18.65
C TRP A 74 -5.69 23.57 -17.33
N PHE A 75 -4.43 23.99 -17.21
CA PHE A 75 -3.69 24.00 -15.96
C PHE A 75 -4.46 24.75 -14.85
N GLU A 76 -4.91 25.98 -15.12
CA GLU A 76 -5.64 26.79 -14.14
C GLU A 76 -7.01 26.20 -13.78
N THR A 77 -7.70 25.60 -14.75
CA THR A 77 -9.00 24.96 -14.48
C THR A 77 -8.84 23.64 -13.72
N GLU A 78 -7.87 22.83 -14.09
CA GLU A 78 -7.56 21.55 -13.47
C GLU A 78 -7.20 21.75 -12.00
N ARG A 79 -6.27 22.66 -11.70
CA ARG A 79 -5.82 22.90 -10.34
C ARG A 79 -6.94 23.41 -9.42
N ARG A 80 -7.91 24.15 -9.96
CA ARG A 80 -9.08 24.67 -9.22
C ARG A 80 -10.22 23.66 -9.08
N THR A 81 -10.17 22.54 -9.80
CA THR A 81 -11.22 21.53 -9.80
C THR A 81 -10.76 20.19 -9.25
N ARG A 82 -9.45 19.98 -9.06
CA ARG A 82 -8.92 18.76 -8.44
C ARG A 82 -9.36 18.67 -6.98
N LYS A 83 -10.13 17.63 -6.67
CA LYS A 83 -10.66 17.35 -5.32
C LYS A 83 -9.78 16.39 -4.52
N ARG A 84 -9.07 15.48 -5.19
CA ARG A 84 -8.25 14.44 -4.55
C ARG A 84 -6.79 14.61 -4.93
N VAL A 85 -5.88 14.57 -3.96
CA VAL A 85 -4.44 14.65 -4.18
C VAL A 85 -3.75 13.49 -3.49
N PHE A 86 -2.86 12.82 -4.24
CA PHE A 86 -2.02 11.75 -3.73
C PHE A 86 -0.56 12.18 -3.74
N VAL A 87 0.07 12.16 -2.57
CA VAL A 87 1.51 12.39 -2.39
C VAL A 87 2.15 11.10 -1.90
N GLY A 88 2.84 10.42 -2.81
CA GLY A 88 3.35 9.07 -2.58
C GLY A 88 4.65 8.97 -1.77
N ASN A 89 5.25 10.12 -1.44
CA ASN A 89 6.39 10.35 -0.54
C ASN A 89 6.22 11.77 0.03
N CYS A 90 6.00 11.90 1.34
CA CYS A 90 5.73 13.17 2.02
C CYS A 90 6.88 14.19 1.92
N TYR A 91 8.11 13.75 1.67
CA TYR A 91 9.27 14.62 1.49
C TYR A 91 9.53 15.03 0.04
N ALA A 92 8.74 14.52 -0.92
CA ALA A 92 8.90 14.88 -2.33
C ALA A 92 8.39 16.30 -2.66
N VAL A 93 7.53 16.89 -1.83
CA VAL A 93 6.95 18.22 -2.04
C VAL A 93 6.50 18.82 -0.71
N SER A 94 6.72 20.12 -0.49
CA SER A 94 6.29 20.80 0.73
C SER A 94 4.76 20.93 0.81
N PRO A 95 4.14 20.84 2.01
CA PRO A 95 2.69 21.01 2.20
C PRO A 95 2.13 22.30 1.59
N LEU A 96 2.82 23.44 1.77
CA LEU A 96 2.39 24.74 1.25
C LEU A 96 2.29 24.79 -0.28
N LYS A 97 3.23 24.15 -0.99
CA LYS A 97 3.17 24.05 -2.47
C LYS A 97 1.92 23.29 -2.91
N VAL A 98 1.56 22.21 -2.21
CA VAL A 98 0.33 21.44 -2.50
C VAL A 98 -0.92 22.26 -2.22
N ALA A 99 -1.01 22.87 -1.04
CA ALA A 99 -2.15 23.71 -0.65
C ALA A 99 -2.39 24.89 -1.59
N ARG A 100 -1.31 25.52 -2.08
CA ARG A 100 -1.37 26.62 -3.06
C ARG A 100 -1.76 26.12 -4.45
N ARG A 101 -1.22 24.98 -4.89
CA ARG A 101 -1.53 24.43 -6.22
C ARG A 101 -3.01 24.04 -6.30
N PHE A 102 -3.54 23.34 -5.30
CA PHE A 102 -4.89 22.75 -5.33
C PHE A 102 -5.84 23.37 -4.28
N PRO A 103 -6.39 24.57 -4.54
CA PRO A 103 -7.20 25.28 -3.55
C PRO A 103 -8.54 24.61 -3.25
N LYS A 104 -9.15 23.84 -4.15
CA LYS A 104 -10.44 23.15 -3.89
C LYS A 104 -10.30 21.68 -3.49
N MET A 105 -9.10 21.27 -3.03
CA MET A 105 -8.86 19.92 -2.55
C MET A 105 -9.75 19.59 -1.35
N ARG A 106 -10.34 18.39 -1.35
CA ARG A 106 -11.17 17.81 -0.29
C ARG A 106 -10.62 16.50 0.28
N SER A 107 -9.72 15.83 -0.45
CA SER A 107 -9.14 14.55 -0.02
C SER A 107 -7.63 14.55 -0.24
N LEU A 108 -6.88 14.25 0.82
CA LEU A 108 -5.43 14.17 0.80
C LEU A 108 -4.99 12.76 1.21
N THR A 109 -4.16 12.13 0.39
CA THR A 109 -3.49 10.87 0.73
C THR A 109 -1.99 11.09 0.77
N LEU A 110 -1.35 10.76 1.89
CA LEU A 110 0.09 10.90 2.12
C LEU A 110 0.72 9.54 2.44
N LYS A 111 1.97 9.35 2.04
CA LYS A 111 2.81 8.23 2.46
C LYS A 111 4.15 8.73 2.99
N GLY A 112 4.56 8.27 4.16
CA GLY A 112 5.81 8.65 4.81
C GLY A 112 6.91 7.62 4.56
N LYS A 113 7.23 6.82 5.57
CA LYS A 113 8.34 5.85 5.58
C LYS A 113 8.28 4.89 4.36
N PRO A 114 9.44 4.42 3.85
CA PRO A 114 9.50 3.44 2.78
C PRO A 114 8.87 2.09 3.18
N HIS A 115 8.71 1.15 2.24
CA HIS A 115 8.04 -0.12 2.55
C HIS A 115 8.76 -0.94 3.61
N PHE A 116 10.09 -0.91 3.61
CA PHE A 116 10.92 -1.67 4.53
C PHE A 116 10.81 -1.24 6.01
N ALA A 117 10.07 -0.17 6.30
CA ALA A 117 9.63 0.11 7.67
C ALA A 117 8.75 -1.03 8.24
N ASP A 118 7.98 -1.75 7.40
CA ASP A 118 7.18 -2.89 7.86
C ASP A 118 8.04 -4.09 8.33
N TYR A 119 9.35 -4.05 8.08
CA TYR A 119 10.32 -5.10 8.44
C TYR A 119 11.36 -4.57 9.45
N ASN A 120 11.05 -3.48 10.17
CA ASN A 120 11.93 -2.85 11.17
C ASN A 120 13.30 -2.41 10.61
N LEU A 121 13.41 -2.15 9.30
CA LEU A 121 14.66 -1.71 8.67
C LEU A 121 14.81 -0.18 8.64
N VAL A 122 13.78 0.57 9.07
CA VAL A 122 13.82 2.03 9.19
C VAL A 122 13.87 2.36 10.68
N PRO A 123 14.96 2.97 11.19
CA PRO A 123 15.06 3.28 12.61
C PRO A 123 13.96 4.24 13.10
N ASP A 124 13.62 4.12 14.38
CA ASP A 124 12.67 5.00 15.04
C ASP A 124 13.15 6.46 15.03
N GLY A 125 12.21 7.39 14.89
CA GLY A 125 12.53 8.81 14.74
C GLY A 125 13.06 9.23 13.37
N TRP A 126 13.17 8.31 12.39
CA TRP A 126 13.65 8.64 11.03
C TRP A 126 12.90 9.83 10.42
N GLY A 127 11.59 9.89 10.60
CA GLY A 127 10.71 10.94 10.08
C GLY A 127 9.36 10.41 9.62
N GLY A 128 8.72 11.15 8.72
CA GLY A 128 7.35 10.91 8.25
C GLY A 128 6.30 11.65 9.09
N TYR A 129 6.66 12.77 9.72
CA TYR A 129 5.75 13.53 10.59
C TYR A 129 4.57 14.12 9.81
N ALA A 130 3.35 13.88 10.30
CA ALA A 130 2.12 14.40 9.71
C ALA A 130 1.87 15.87 10.06
N TRP A 131 2.38 16.36 11.20
CA TRP A 131 2.08 17.70 11.73
C TRP A 131 2.25 18.83 10.70
N PRO A 132 3.37 18.97 9.95
CA PRO A 132 3.53 20.06 8.98
C PRO A 132 2.49 20.03 7.86
N TRP A 133 1.97 18.84 7.53
CA TRP A 133 0.88 18.68 6.57
C TRP A 133 -0.44 19.12 7.17
N ILE A 134 -0.76 18.65 8.38
CA ILE A 134 -2.00 18.98 9.09
C ILE A 134 -2.09 20.49 9.34
N GLU A 135 -1.04 21.11 9.86
CA GLU A 135 -0.98 22.55 10.12
C GLU A 135 -1.22 23.36 8.83
N ALA A 136 -0.50 23.03 7.76
CA ALA A 136 -0.64 23.74 6.49
C ALA A 136 -2.03 23.57 5.86
N MET A 137 -2.63 22.38 5.98
CA MET A 137 -3.98 22.13 5.49
C MET A 137 -5.04 22.81 6.37
N ALA A 138 -4.89 22.80 7.69
CA ALA A 138 -5.78 23.51 8.60
C ALA A 138 -5.81 25.02 8.29
N ALA A 139 -4.64 25.62 8.08
CA ALA A 139 -4.51 27.05 7.81
C ALA A 139 -5.02 27.47 6.43
N ARG A 140 -5.04 26.56 5.44
CA ARG A 140 -5.31 26.92 4.04
C ARG A 140 -6.56 26.25 3.48
N ARG A 141 -6.84 25.00 3.84
CA ARG A 141 -7.89 24.15 3.26
C ARG A 141 -8.91 23.71 4.34
N PRO A 142 -9.69 24.64 4.91
CA PRO A 142 -10.65 24.31 5.98
C PRO A 142 -11.82 23.41 5.52
N PHE A 143 -11.97 23.21 4.21
CA PHE A 143 -13.00 22.35 3.60
C PHE A 143 -12.51 20.92 3.32
N LEU A 144 -11.39 20.51 3.91
CA LEU A 144 -10.88 19.16 3.75
C LEU A 144 -11.84 18.17 4.41
N GLU A 145 -12.15 17.08 3.71
CA GLU A 145 -13.12 16.06 4.15
C GLU A 145 -12.45 14.72 4.43
N GLU A 146 -11.32 14.42 3.79
CA GLU A 146 -10.66 13.12 3.90
C GLU A 146 -9.15 13.28 4.08
N ILE A 147 -8.60 12.58 5.07
CA ILE A 147 -7.17 12.39 5.26
C ILE A 147 -6.87 10.89 5.31
N ARG A 148 -5.94 10.45 4.47
CA ARG A 148 -5.47 9.07 4.43
C ARG A 148 -3.96 9.05 4.57
N LEU A 149 -3.45 8.54 5.67
CA LEU A 149 -2.04 8.51 6.00
C LEU A 149 -1.54 7.06 5.99
N LYS A 150 -0.35 6.85 5.45
CA LYS A 150 0.31 5.55 5.49
C LYS A 150 1.76 5.68 5.89
N ARG A 151 2.20 4.96 6.93
CA ARG A 151 3.57 5.03 7.45
C ARG A 151 3.98 6.45 7.79
N MET A 152 3.13 7.13 8.52
CA MET A 152 3.38 8.50 9.02
C MET A 152 3.43 8.44 10.54
N VAL A 153 4.21 9.34 11.13
CA VAL A 153 4.12 9.64 12.56
C VAL A 153 2.98 10.65 12.74
N VAL A 154 1.97 10.28 13.50
CA VAL A 154 0.75 11.05 13.77
C VAL A 154 0.66 11.19 15.28
N THR A 155 0.57 12.40 15.80
CA THR A 155 0.43 12.64 17.24
C THR A 155 -1.00 13.00 17.63
N ASP A 156 -1.30 13.02 18.92
CA ASP A 156 -2.62 13.44 19.41
C ASP A 156 -2.92 14.89 19.02
N GLU A 157 -1.93 15.79 19.04
CA GLU A 157 -2.10 17.16 18.57
C GLU A 157 -2.48 17.18 17.08
N CYS A 158 -1.96 16.26 16.26
CA CYS A 158 -2.39 16.15 14.87
C CYS A 158 -3.88 15.84 14.77
N LEU A 159 -4.37 14.90 15.59
CA LEU A 159 -5.76 14.46 15.59
C LEU A 159 -6.70 15.54 16.15
N GLU A 160 -6.33 16.19 17.25
CA GLU A 160 -7.02 17.36 17.78
C GLU A 160 -7.08 18.51 16.78
N LYS A 161 -5.97 18.77 16.07
CA LYS A 161 -5.94 19.82 15.06
C LYS A 161 -6.85 19.51 13.88
N ILE A 162 -6.92 18.24 13.45
CA ILE A 162 -7.87 17.77 12.44
C ILE A 162 -9.30 18.03 12.93
N ALA A 163 -9.62 17.56 14.13
CA ALA A 163 -10.94 17.70 14.77
C ALA A 163 -11.39 19.16 14.83
N ALA A 164 -10.52 20.06 15.29
CA ALA A 164 -10.83 21.48 15.45
C ALA A 164 -10.92 22.26 14.12
N SER A 165 -10.17 21.84 13.09
CA SER A 165 -10.00 22.64 11.87
C SER A 165 -10.99 22.29 10.75
N PHE A 166 -11.42 21.03 10.66
CA PHE A 166 -12.16 20.52 9.51
C PHE A 166 -13.62 20.18 9.88
N ARG A 167 -14.51 21.18 9.80
CA ARG A 167 -15.93 21.03 10.23
C ARG A 167 -16.73 20.00 9.42
N ASP A 168 -16.34 19.77 8.17
CA ASP A 168 -16.99 18.82 7.26
C ASP A 168 -16.19 17.50 7.11
N PHE A 169 -15.34 17.18 8.08
CA PHE A 169 -14.48 16.00 8.04
C PHE A 169 -15.27 14.69 8.10
N LYS A 170 -14.92 13.75 7.21
CA LYS A 170 -15.67 12.51 6.94
C LYS A 170 -14.81 11.27 7.03
N THR A 171 -13.55 11.31 6.63
CA THR A 171 -12.75 10.09 6.52
C THR A 171 -11.35 10.31 7.10
N LEU A 172 -11.04 9.53 8.13
CA LEU A 172 -9.69 9.33 8.63
C LEU A 172 -9.29 7.88 8.42
N VAL A 173 -8.26 7.67 7.60
CA VAL A 173 -7.66 6.33 7.46
C VAL A 173 -6.18 6.43 7.80
N LEU A 174 -5.79 5.74 8.86
CA LEU A 174 -4.42 5.55 9.27
C LEU A 174 -4.02 4.12 8.94
N THR A 175 -2.92 3.93 8.21
CA THR A 175 -2.43 2.60 7.83
C THR A 175 -0.96 2.47 8.20
N SER A 176 -0.63 1.58 9.11
CA SER A 176 0.76 1.43 9.60
C SER A 176 1.33 2.77 10.08
N CYS A 177 0.54 3.55 10.81
CA CYS A 177 0.97 4.82 11.41
C CYS A 177 1.25 4.60 12.91
N GLU A 178 2.01 5.52 13.52
CA GLU A 178 2.46 5.44 14.91
C GLU A 178 2.47 6.83 15.56
N GLY A 179 2.58 6.87 16.90
CA GLY A 179 2.85 8.09 17.68
C GLY A 179 1.64 8.82 18.26
N PHE A 180 0.45 8.21 18.24
CA PHE A 180 -0.78 8.74 18.80
C PHE A 180 -1.38 7.74 19.78
N SER A 181 -2.27 8.23 20.64
CA SER A 181 -2.94 7.46 21.66
C SER A 181 -4.46 7.39 21.44
N THR A 182 -5.16 6.70 22.34
CA THR A 182 -6.63 6.70 22.37
C THR A 182 -7.24 8.06 22.71
N ASP A 183 -6.49 9.00 23.32
CA ASP A 183 -6.97 10.36 23.57
C ASP A 183 -7.12 11.16 22.26
N GLY A 184 -6.16 11.05 21.35
CA GLY A 184 -6.27 11.65 20.02
C GLY A 184 -7.44 11.06 19.21
N ILE A 185 -7.74 9.77 19.39
CA ILE A 185 -8.92 9.12 18.80
C ILE A 185 -10.21 9.69 19.42
N ALA A 186 -10.25 9.88 20.75
CA ALA A 186 -11.39 10.48 21.45
C ALA A 186 -11.67 11.92 20.99
N ALA A 187 -10.63 12.71 20.68
CA ALA A 187 -10.78 14.05 20.10
C ALA A 187 -11.50 14.03 18.73
N ILE A 188 -11.18 13.03 17.89
CA ILE A 188 -11.87 12.83 16.62
C ILE A 188 -13.33 12.42 16.85
N ALA A 189 -13.58 11.42 17.71
CA ALA A 189 -14.92 10.90 18.01
C ALA A 189 -15.86 11.97 18.59
N SER A 190 -15.36 12.81 19.49
CA SER A 190 -16.12 13.89 20.15
C SER A 190 -16.49 15.04 19.21
N THR A 191 -15.61 15.39 18.28
CA THR A 191 -15.73 16.65 17.52
C THR A 191 -16.22 16.44 16.09
N CYS A 192 -15.82 15.36 15.42
CA CYS A 192 -16.08 15.14 14.00
C CYS A 192 -17.50 14.60 13.75
N ARG A 193 -18.53 15.44 13.89
CA ARG A 193 -19.95 15.02 13.79
C ARG A 193 -20.38 14.45 12.43
N LYS A 194 -19.61 14.66 11.36
CA LYS A 194 -19.86 14.14 10.01
C LYS A 194 -18.96 12.96 9.64
N LEU A 195 -18.25 12.39 10.62
CA LEU A 195 -17.35 11.27 10.42
C LEU A 195 -18.12 10.06 9.87
N ARG A 196 -17.58 9.50 8.79
CA ARG A 196 -18.07 8.32 8.09
C ARG A 196 -17.12 7.15 8.25
N ASP A 197 -15.83 7.40 8.11
CA ASP A 197 -14.81 6.36 8.16
C ASP A 197 -13.76 6.73 9.21
N LEU A 198 -13.59 5.88 10.22
CA LEU A 198 -12.48 5.90 11.16
C LEU A 198 -11.79 4.55 11.10
N GLU A 199 -10.69 4.48 10.36
CA GLU A 199 -10.00 3.22 10.11
C GLU A 199 -8.54 3.26 10.58
N LEU A 200 -8.23 2.47 11.61
CA LEU A 200 -6.91 2.29 12.21
C LEU A 200 -6.37 0.91 11.79
N ARG A 201 -5.68 0.87 10.65
CA ARG A 201 -5.24 -0.39 10.04
C ARG A 201 -3.78 -0.63 10.36
N GLU A 202 -3.47 -1.71 11.06
CA GLU A 202 -2.09 -2.11 11.37
C GLU A 202 -1.29 -0.96 12.03
N CYS A 203 -1.94 -0.08 12.81
CA CYS A 203 -1.28 1.05 13.46
C CYS A 203 -0.69 0.63 14.81
N ILE A 204 0.35 1.33 15.25
CA ILE A 204 0.90 1.24 16.59
C ILE A 204 0.32 2.41 17.38
N VAL A 205 -0.54 2.13 18.35
CA VAL A 205 -1.28 3.12 19.12
C VAL A 205 -0.89 2.98 20.59
N ASP A 206 -0.64 4.09 21.27
CA ASP A 206 -0.51 4.10 22.72
C ASP A 206 -1.91 3.91 23.33
N ASP A 207 -2.22 2.66 23.67
CA ASP A 207 -3.57 2.27 24.09
C ASP A 207 -3.81 2.59 25.57
N LEU A 208 -4.35 3.79 25.84
CA LEU A 208 -4.65 4.27 27.20
C LEU A 208 -6.02 3.77 27.73
N GLY A 209 -6.79 3.02 26.92
CA GLY A 209 -8.09 2.46 27.30
C GLY A 209 -9.21 2.67 26.27
N GLY A 210 -10.28 1.88 26.40
CA GLY A 210 -11.40 1.79 25.44
C GLY A 210 -12.50 2.86 25.58
N ASP A 211 -12.35 3.83 26.50
CA ASP A 211 -13.38 4.84 26.79
C ASP A 211 -13.62 5.82 25.63
N TRP A 212 -12.71 5.90 24.66
CA TRP A 212 -12.81 6.79 23.50
C TRP A 212 -14.11 6.59 22.67
N LEU A 213 -14.70 5.38 22.69
CA LEU A 213 -15.98 5.11 22.02
C LEU A 213 -17.16 5.89 22.62
N SER A 214 -17.12 6.17 23.93
CA SER A 214 -18.17 6.92 24.63
C SER A 214 -18.24 8.39 24.19
N TYR A 215 -17.17 8.90 23.56
CA TYR A 215 -17.11 10.29 23.09
C TYR A 215 -17.91 10.53 21.80
N PHE A 216 -18.32 9.49 21.09
CA PHE A 216 -19.27 9.67 19.98
C PHE A 216 -20.59 10.27 20.50
N PRO A 217 -21.21 11.21 19.74
CA PRO A 217 -22.47 11.83 20.17
C PRO A 217 -23.58 10.80 20.41
N GLU A 218 -24.46 11.11 21.35
CA GLU A 218 -25.71 10.36 21.58
C GLU A 218 -26.74 10.51 20.44
N THR A 219 -26.54 11.47 19.53
CA THR A 219 -27.36 11.61 18.32
C THR A 219 -26.98 10.59 17.25
N SER A 220 -27.85 10.37 16.26
CA SER A 220 -27.53 9.52 15.11
C SER A 220 -26.19 9.91 14.46
N THR A 221 -25.37 8.91 14.13
CA THR A 221 -24.07 9.12 13.51
C THR A 221 -24.15 8.93 11.99
N SER A 222 -23.14 9.47 11.29
CA SER A 222 -22.92 9.23 9.88
C SER A 222 -21.96 8.08 9.58
N LEU A 223 -21.62 7.25 10.59
CA LEU A 223 -20.61 6.19 10.44
C LEU A 223 -21.01 5.17 9.37
N VAL A 224 -20.01 4.81 8.57
CA VAL A 224 -20.05 3.83 7.47
C VAL A 224 -18.98 2.77 7.70
N SER A 225 -17.80 3.15 8.22
CA SER A 225 -16.73 2.23 8.57
C SER A 225 -16.08 2.62 9.89
N ILE A 226 -15.90 1.62 10.76
CA ILE A 226 -15.06 1.73 11.94
C ILE A 226 -14.14 0.50 12.03
N ASP A 227 -12.84 0.74 12.14
CA ASP A 227 -11.81 -0.29 12.26
C ASP A 227 -10.86 0.13 13.38
N PHE A 228 -10.93 -0.59 14.50
CA PHE A 228 -10.05 -0.43 15.65
C PHE A 228 -9.38 -1.76 16.01
N SER A 229 -9.21 -2.63 15.00
CA SER A 229 -8.66 -3.98 15.17
C SER A 229 -7.22 -4.03 15.68
N CYS A 230 -6.52 -2.89 15.68
CA CYS A 230 -5.15 -2.77 16.19
C CYS A 230 -5.07 -2.31 17.66
N LEU A 231 -6.19 -2.07 18.35
CA LEU A 231 -6.21 -1.74 19.79
C LEU A 231 -6.34 -3.02 20.60
N ASP A 232 -5.80 -3.07 21.81
CA ASP A 232 -5.88 -4.24 22.69
C ASP A 232 -6.80 -4.02 23.88
N SER A 233 -7.06 -2.76 24.25
CA SER A 233 -7.90 -2.42 25.41
C SER A 233 -9.34 -2.89 25.25
N GLU A 234 -9.92 -3.29 26.37
CA GLU A 234 -11.34 -3.66 26.45
C GLU A 234 -12.21 -2.45 26.16
N VAL A 235 -13.20 -2.64 25.28
CA VAL A 235 -14.20 -1.64 24.97
C VAL A 235 -15.47 -1.90 25.76
N LYS A 236 -16.03 -0.86 26.39
CA LYS A 236 -17.31 -0.96 27.10
C LYS A 236 -18.41 -1.38 26.13
N LEU A 237 -18.95 -2.59 26.34
CA LEU A 237 -20.02 -3.16 25.53
C LEU A 237 -21.16 -2.15 25.33
N SER A 238 -21.64 -1.55 26.41
CA SER A 238 -22.78 -0.62 26.35
C SER A 238 -22.54 0.58 25.43
N ASP A 239 -21.30 1.07 25.31
CA ASP A 239 -20.98 2.21 24.46
C ASP A 239 -20.90 1.79 22.98
N LEU A 240 -20.31 0.62 22.70
CA LEU A 240 -20.27 0.06 21.36
C LEU A 240 -21.69 -0.28 20.86
N GLU A 241 -22.50 -0.90 21.70
CA GLU A 241 -23.90 -1.23 21.42
C GLU A 241 -24.76 0.01 21.10
N ARG A 242 -24.63 1.07 21.92
CA ARG A 242 -25.29 2.35 21.66
C ARG A 242 -24.82 2.94 20.35
N LEU A 243 -23.50 2.91 20.09
CA LEU A 243 -22.92 3.40 18.84
C LEU A 243 -23.50 2.68 17.62
N LEU A 244 -23.56 1.35 17.62
CA LEU A 244 -24.14 0.57 16.52
C LEU A 244 -25.62 0.91 16.30
N SER A 245 -26.39 0.99 17.40
CA SER A 245 -27.83 1.28 17.35
C SER A 245 -28.15 2.63 16.69
N ARG A 246 -27.26 3.62 16.84
CA ARG A 246 -27.41 4.96 16.25
C ARG A 246 -26.67 5.16 14.92
N SER A 247 -26.09 4.09 14.36
CA SER A 247 -25.30 4.09 13.11
C SER A 247 -25.95 3.26 11.99
N PRO A 248 -27.11 3.65 11.46
CA PRO A 248 -27.88 2.85 10.49
C PRO A 248 -27.17 2.65 9.14
N ASN A 249 -26.20 3.51 8.82
CA ASN A 249 -25.43 3.45 7.57
C ASN A 249 -24.13 2.64 7.68
N LEU A 250 -23.85 2.03 8.84
CA LEU A 250 -22.63 1.27 9.07
C LEU A 250 -22.56 0.06 8.12
N LYS A 251 -21.44 -0.10 7.42
CA LYS A 251 -21.19 -1.18 6.45
C LYS A 251 -19.95 -2.00 6.76
N SER A 252 -18.95 -1.42 7.43
CA SER A 252 -17.72 -2.11 7.82
C SER A 252 -17.49 -1.91 9.31
N LEU A 253 -17.43 -3.02 10.05
CA LEU A 253 -17.13 -3.04 11.48
C LEU A 253 -15.99 -4.01 11.69
N LYS A 254 -14.82 -3.52 12.14
CA LYS A 254 -13.72 -4.40 12.54
C LYS A 254 -13.36 -4.14 14.00
N LEU A 255 -13.66 -5.15 14.80
CA LEU A 255 -13.46 -5.17 16.24
C LEU A 255 -12.02 -5.54 16.55
N ASN A 256 -11.61 -5.33 17.80
CA ASN A 256 -10.34 -5.82 18.30
C ASN A 256 -10.46 -7.20 18.96
N ARG A 257 -9.31 -7.76 19.33
CA ARG A 257 -9.20 -9.09 19.96
C ARG A 257 -9.97 -9.18 21.28
N SER A 258 -10.13 -8.08 22.03
CA SER A 258 -10.83 -8.07 23.33
C SER A 258 -12.32 -8.44 23.25
N VAL A 259 -12.94 -8.36 22.06
CA VAL A 259 -14.37 -8.67 21.90
C VAL A 259 -14.59 -10.19 21.85
N THR A 260 -15.37 -10.70 22.80
CA THR A 260 -15.76 -12.11 22.95
C THR A 260 -16.92 -12.51 22.02
N LEU A 261 -17.20 -13.82 21.92
CA LEU A 261 -18.23 -14.35 21.03
C LEU A 261 -19.67 -14.04 21.47
N ASP A 262 -19.93 -14.02 22.78
CA ASP A 262 -21.23 -13.63 23.36
C ASP A 262 -21.54 -12.15 23.06
N VAL A 263 -20.52 -11.29 23.20
CA VAL A 263 -20.61 -9.89 22.81
C VAL A 263 -20.86 -9.75 21.32
N LEU A 264 -20.13 -10.49 20.49
CA LEU A 264 -20.27 -10.45 19.04
C LEU A 264 -21.72 -10.73 18.62
N GLU A 265 -22.38 -11.73 19.21
CA GLU A 265 -23.79 -12.04 18.95
C GLU A 265 -24.70 -10.81 19.14
N SER A 266 -24.54 -10.09 20.26
CA SER A 266 -25.33 -8.89 20.58
C SER A 266 -25.09 -7.75 19.60
N LEU A 267 -23.83 -7.58 19.16
CA LEU A 267 -23.45 -6.55 18.18
C LEU A 267 -24.03 -6.83 16.80
N LEU A 268 -24.01 -8.09 16.35
CA LEU A 268 -24.50 -8.47 15.02
C LEU A 268 -26.00 -8.25 14.87
N ARG A 269 -26.80 -8.49 15.92
CA ARG A 269 -28.25 -8.21 15.93
C ARG A 269 -28.56 -6.73 15.68
N ARG A 270 -27.68 -5.82 16.09
CA ARG A 270 -27.83 -4.37 15.88
C ARG A 270 -27.35 -3.89 14.51
N ALA A 271 -26.54 -4.68 13.82
CA ALA A 271 -25.93 -4.30 12.54
C ALA A 271 -26.13 -5.36 11.43
N PRO A 272 -27.37 -5.81 11.13
CA PRO A 272 -27.62 -6.82 10.09
C PRO A 272 -27.26 -6.35 8.67
N GLN A 273 -27.06 -5.04 8.47
CA GLN A 273 -26.73 -4.39 7.20
C GLN A 273 -25.25 -4.43 6.82
N LEU A 274 -24.39 -5.03 7.66
CA LEU A 274 -22.94 -5.09 7.46
C LEU A 274 -22.55 -5.82 6.15
N VAL A 275 -21.49 -5.31 5.53
CA VAL A 275 -20.86 -5.84 4.31
C VAL A 275 -19.46 -6.38 4.64
N GLU A 276 -18.80 -5.83 5.64
CA GLU A 276 -17.50 -6.28 6.13
C GLU A 276 -17.54 -6.42 7.65
N LEU A 277 -17.01 -7.54 8.13
CA LEU A 277 -16.89 -7.86 9.55
C LEU A 277 -15.46 -8.27 9.87
N GLY A 278 -14.84 -7.58 10.82
CA GLY A 278 -13.75 -8.09 11.65
C GLY A 278 -14.35 -8.50 12.98
N THR A 279 -14.35 -9.79 13.29
CA THR A 279 -14.82 -10.31 14.58
C THR A 279 -13.85 -9.93 15.69
N GLY A 280 -14.06 -10.39 16.92
CA GLY A 280 -13.03 -10.43 17.96
C GLY A 280 -12.42 -11.82 18.11
N SER A 281 -12.13 -12.20 19.35
CA SER A 281 -11.59 -13.51 19.72
C SER A 281 -12.63 -14.62 19.62
N PHE A 282 -12.17 -15.84 19.32
CA PHE A 282 -12.94 -17.09 19.28
C PHE A 282 -12.49 -18.06 20.39
N SER A 283 -11.89 -17.52 21.45
CA SER A 283 -11.33 -18.30 22.57
C SER A 283 -12.33 -18.73 23.63
N ASP A 284 -13.55 -18.18 23.65
CA ASP A 284 -14.52 -18.42 24.71
C ASP A 284 -15.19 -19.78 24.56
N GLU A 285 -15.58 -20.40 25.67
CA GLU A 285 -16.45 -21.58 25.69
C GLU A 285 -17.92 -21.12 25.66
N LEU A 286 -18.65 -21.49 24.61
CA LEU A 286 -20.06 -21.17 24.46
C LEU A 286 -20.94 -22.38 24.76
N ASP A 287 -22.07 -22.15 25.42
CA ASP A 287 -23.08 -23.19 25.56
C ASP A 287 -23.85 -23.43 24.23
N PRO A 288 -24.59 -24.55 24.10
CA PRO A 288 -25.34 -24.84 22.87
C PRO A 288 -26.40 -23.79 22.49
N GLU A 289 -26.94 -23.04 23.46
CA GLU A 289 -27.94 -22.00 23.22
C GLU A 289 -27.28 -20.74 22.65
N GLU A 290 -26.11 -20.35 23.17
CA GLU A 290 -25.28 -19.25 22.69
C GLU A 290 -24.76 -19.51 21.27
N ILE A 291 -24.29 -20.73 21.00
CA ILE A 291 -23.92 -21.18 19.66
C ILE A 291 -25.09 -21.03 18.69
N ALA A 292 -26.31 -21.42 19.10
CA ALA A 292 -27.50 -21.29 18.27
C ALA A 292 -27.87 -19.82 18.00
N LYS A 293 -27.76 -18.94 19.01
CA LYS A 293 -28.00 -17.49 18.88
C LYS A 293 -26.99 -16.85 17.92
N LEU A 294 -25.70 -17.12 18.10
CA LEU A 294 -24.63 -16.59 17.25
C LEU A 294 -24.75 -17.10 15.81
N THR A 295 -25.02 -18.39 15.62
CA THR A 295 -25.30 -18.98 14.30
C THR A 295 -26.43 -18.25 13.60
N LYS A 296 -27.53 -17.97 14.32
CA LYS A 296 -28.66 -17.23 13.79
C LYS A 296 -28.25 -15.81 13.40
N ALA A 297 -27.57 -15.08 14.28
CA ALA A 297 -27.12 -13.72 14.03
C ALA A 297 -26.19 -13.62 12.80
N LEU A 298 -25.24 -14.53 12.66
CA LEU A 298 -24.36 -14.62 11.48
C LEU A 298 -25.17 -14.90 10.20
N SER A 299 -26.15 -15.80 10.26
CA SER A 299 -26.97 -16.14 9.10
C SER A 299 -27.80 -14.96 8.56
N GLU A 300 -28.15 -14.01 9.45
CA GLU A 300 -28.93 -12.80 9.13
C GLU A 300 -28.09 -11.71 8.43
N LEU A 301 -26.76 -11.82 8.42
CA LEU A 301 -25.85 -10.90 7.72
C LEU A 301 -25.88 -11.09 6.20
N LYS A 302 -27.03 -10.74 5.59
CA LYS A 302 -27.33 -11.05 4.18
C LYS A 302 -26.42 -10.36 3.17
N GLN A 303 -25.82 -9.23 3.55
CA GLN A 303 -24.97 -8.40 2.69
C GLN A 303 -23.48 -8.65 2.91
N LEU A 304 -23.10 -9.53 3.84
CA LEU A 304 -21.70 -9.75 4.21
C LEU A 304 -20.90 -10.35 3.05
N LYS A 305 -19.76 -9.72 2.75
CA LYS A 305 -18.83 -10.07 1.68
C LYS A 305 -17.39 -10.21 2.13
N SER A 306 -17.02 -9.64 3.28
CA SER A 306 -15.66 -9.72 3.82
C SER A 306 -15.69 -10.14 5.28
N LEU A 307 -14.85 -11.12 5.63
CA LEU A 307 -14.66 -11.61 6.99
C LEU A 307 -13.17 -11.57 7.38
N SER A 308 -12.88 -11.14 8.61
CA SER A 308 -11.55 -10.99 9.21
C SER A 308 -11.65 -11.02 10.74
N GLY A 309 -10.55 -10.75 11.46
CA GLY A 309 -10.49 -10.86 12.92
C GLY A 309 -10.11 -12.29 13.25
N LEU A 310 -11.11 -13.14 13.51
CA LEU A 310 -11.00 -14.59 13.72
C LEU A 310 -9.77 -14.98 14.58
N TRP A 311 -9.46 -14.17 15.60
CA TRP A 311 -8.35 -14.43 16.51
C TRP A 311 -8.67 -15.66 17.33
N ASP A 312 -7.67 -16.49 17.58
CA ASP A 312 -7.80 -17.67 18.43
C ASP A 312 -8.94 -18.61 17.98
N LEU A 313 -9.22 -18.68 16.68
CA LEU A 313 -10.28 -19.51 16.11
C LEU A 313 -10.07 -20.99 16.43
N LEU A 314 -10.96 -21.55 17.24
CA LEU A 314 -11.00 -22.99 17.52
C LEU A 314 -11.77 -23.77 16.42
N PRO A 315 -11.35 -25.00 16.09
CA PRO A 315 -12.00 -25.82 15.06
C PRO A 315 -13.51 -26.02 15.24
N GLU A 316 -13.97 -26.18 16.48
CA GLU A 316 -15.38 -26.38 16.83
C GLU A 316 -16.30 -25.20 16.46
N TYR A 317 -15.75 -23.99 16.29
CA TYR A 317 -16.49 -22.79 15.91
C TYR A 317 -16.47 -22.48 14.41
N ILE A 318 -15.66 -23.19 13.62
CA ILE A 318 -15.65 -23.05 12.16
C ILE A 318 -17.04 -23.27 11.52
N PRO A 319 -17.87 -24.24 11.97
CA PRO A 319 -19.21 -24.44 11.43
C PRO A 319 -20.13 -23.22 11.53
N LEU A 320 -19.93 -22.32 12.51
CA LEU A 320 -20.69 -21.07 12.64
C LEU A 320 -20.59 -20.21 11.37
N LEU A 321 -19.46 -20.30 10.66
CA LEU A 321 -19.15 -19.48 9.50
C LEU A 321 -19.72 -20.03 8.19
N TYR A 322 -20.19 -21.28 8.16
CA TYR A 322 -20.63 -21.94 6.92
C TYR A 322 -21.76 -21.22 6.18
N SER A 323 -22.65 -20.55 6.92
CA SER A 323 -23.75 -19.78 6.33
C SER A 323 -23.26 -18.53 5.57
N LEU A 324 -22.06 -18.05 5.86
CA LEU A 324 -21.46 -16.87 5.24
C LEU A 324 -20.69 -17.24 3.96
N CYS A 325 -20.02 -18.39 3.95
CA CYS A 325 -19.10 -18.83 2.90
C CYS A 325 -19.58 -18.65 1.45
N PRO A 326 -20.83 -18.99 1.07
CA PRO A 326 -21.28 -18.89 -0.33
C PRO A 326 -21.31 -17.46 -0.90
N ARG A 327 -21.20 -16.44 -0.03
CA ARG A 327 -21.29 -15.02 -0.37
C ARG A 327 -19.95 -14.28 -0.20
N LEU A 328 -19.01 -14.85 0.55
CA LEU A 328 -17.74 -14.22 0.85
C LEU A 328 -16.92 -14.02 -0.44
N THR A 329 -16.42 -12.79 -0.58
CA THR A 329 -15.48 -12.37 -1.63
C THR A 329 -14.10 -12.10 -1.06
N SER A 330 -14.00 -11.84 0.24
CA SER A 330 -12.75 -11.64 0.96
C SER A 330 -12.78 -12.41 2.28
N LEU A 331 -11.75 -13.21 2.52
CA LEU A 331 -11.56 -13.95 3.77
C LEU A 331 -10.12 -13.74 4.24
N ASN A 332 -9.98 -13.24 5.46
CA ASN A 332 -8.70 -13.03 6.10
C ASN A 332 -8.60 -13.90 7.36
N LEU A 333 -7.79 -14.95 7.25
CA LEU A 333 -7.43 -15.92 8.29
C LEU A 333 -5.99 -15.71 8.77
N SER A 334 -5.40 -14.53 8.57
CA SER A 334 -3.99 -14.28 8.94
C SER A 334 -3.73 -14.31 10.45
N TYR A 335 -4.79 -14.31 11.27
CA TYR A 335 -4.73 -14.39 12.73
C TYR A 335 -5.37 -15.68 13.27
N ALA A 336 -5.85 -16.56 12.39
CA ALA A 336 -6.45 -17.83 12.77
C ALA A 336 -5.36 -18.91 12.78
N THR A 337 -5.09 -19.51 13.93
CA THR A 337 -4.10 -20.58 14.13
C THR A 337 -4.67 -21.98 13.83
N VAL A 338 -5.77 -22.04 13.08
CA VAL A 338 -6.43 -23.31 12.70
C VAL A 338 -5.54 -24.09 11.75
N GLN A 339 -5.28 -25.35 12.10
CA GLN A 339 -4.53 -26.30 11.27
C GLN A 339 -5.41 -27.06 10.29
N MET A 340 -4.79 -27.78 9.37
CA MET A 340 -5.48 -28.76 8.53
C MET A 340 -5.83 -30.02 9.34
N PRO A 341 -6.98 -30.69 9.10
CA PRO A 341 -7.89 -30.54 7.97
C PRO A 341 -9.05 -29.53 8.17
N ASP A 342 -9.14 -28.86 9.30
CA ASP A 342 -10.34 -28.12 9.73
C ASP A 342 -10.74 -26.98 8.79
N LEU A 343 -9.79 -26.39 8.06
CA LEU A 343 -10.05 -25.34 7.07
C LEU A 343 -10.67 -25.85 5.75
N ILE A 344 -10.59 -27.16 5.44
CA ILE A 344 -11.07 -27.71 4.16
C ILE A 344 -12.55 -27.42 3.96
N ASP A 345 -13.36 -27.71 4.98
CA ASP A 345 -14.82 -27.57 4.89
C ASP A 345 -15.24 -26.09 4.79
N LEU A 346 -14.52 -25.19 5.44
CA LEU A 346 -14.75 -23.75 5.31
C LEU A 346 -14.44 -23.26 3.89
N LEU A 347 -13.25 -23.60 3.37
CA LEU A 347 -12.74 -23.11 2.09
C LEU A 347 -13.49 -23.70 0.90
N SER A 348 -13.90 -24.98 0.98
CA SER A 348 -14.66 -25.65 -0.07
C SER A 348 -16.03 -25.00 -0.35
N ARG A 349 -16.58 -24.29 0.66
CA ARG A 349 -17.87 -23.57 0.57
C ARG A 349 -17.72 -22.14 0.04
N CYS A 350 -16.50 -21.62 -0.10
CA CYS A 350 -16.20 -20.23 -0.48
C CYS A 350 -16.06 -20.04 -2.01
N SER A 351 -17.07 -20.40 -2.80
CA SER A 351 -16.98 -20.41 -4.28
C SER A 351 -16.83 -19.03 -4.94
N LYS A 352 -17.24 -17.96 -4.26
CA LYS A 352 -17.16 -16.55 -4.74
C LYS A 352 -15.91 -15.82 -4.25
N LEU A 353 -15.01 -16.51 -3.57
CA LEU A 353 -13.85 -15.89 -2.95
C LEU A 353 -12.92 -15.27 -4.00
N GLN A 354 -12.59 -14.00 -3.81
CA GLN A 354 -11.70 -13.21 -4.67
C GLN A 354 -10.38 -12.88 -3.97
N LYS A 355 -10.40 -12.79 -2.64
CA LYS A 355 -9.23 -12.48 -1.82
C LYS A 355 -9.14 -13.44 -0.65
N LEU A 356 -8.03 -14.17 -0.55
CA LEU A 356 -7.73 -15.06 0.56
C LEU A 356 -6.40 -14.67 1.18
N TRP A 357 -6.43 -14.33 2.46
CA TRP A 357 -5.25 -14.18 3.30
C TRP A 357 -5.28 -15.29 4.36
N VAL A 358 -4.20 -16.04 4.52
CA VAL A 358 -4.15 -17.21 5.39
C VAL A 358 -2.70 -17.44 5.86
N MET A 359 -2.52 -18.18 6.95
CA MET A 359 -1.21 -18.66 7.39
C MET A 359 -0.79 -19.90 6.58
N ASP A 360 0.50 -20.23 6.60
CA ASP A 360 1.08 -21.43 5.95
C ASP A 360 0.52 -22.76 6.48
N LEU A 361 -0.11 -22.74 7.67
CA LEU A 361 -0.90 -23.82 8.26
C LEU A 361 -2.00 -24.38 7.33
N ILE A 362 -2.36 -23.66 6.26
CA ILE A 362 -3.24 -24.17 5.19
C ILE A 362 -2.64 -25.35 4.42
N GLU A 363 -1.30 -25.45 4.39
CA GLU A 363 -0.53 -26.44 3.65
C GLU A 363 -0.88 -26.54 2.14
N ASP A 364 -0.20 -27.43 1.43
CA ASP A 364 -0.49 -27.69 0.02
C ASP A 364 -1.88 -28.29 -0.20
N LYS A 365 -2.35 -29.11 0.75
CA LYS A 365 -3.68 -29.73 0.70
C LYS A 365 -4.80 -28.69 0.74
N GLY A 366 -4.72 -27.71 1.64
CA GLY A 366 -5.71 -26.64 1.72
C GLY A 366 -5.67 -25.74 0.48
N LEU A 367 -4.48 -25.41 -0.03
CA LEU A 367 -4.34 -24.66 -1.29
C LEU A 367 -4.86 -25.43 -2.50
N LYS A 368 -4.74 -26.76 -2.53
CA LYS A 368 -5.39 -27.61 -3.54
C LYS A 368 -6.91 -27.53 -3.45
N THR A 369 -7.49 -27.52 -2.25
CA THR A 369 -8.94 -27.28 -2.07
C THR A 369 -9.35 -25.91 -2.59
N VAL A 370 -8.59 -24.85 -2.28
CA VAL A 370 -8.82 -23.50 -2.82
C VAL A 370 -8.76 -23.52 -4.35
N ALA A 371 -7.78 -24.19 -4.93
CA ALA A 371 -7.64 -24.32 -6.38
C ALA A 371 -8.85 -25.01 -7.03
N LEU A 372 -9.47 -25.98 -6.35
CA LEU A 372 -10.65 -26.69 -6.83
C LEU A 372 -11.93 -25.84 -6.70
N CYS A 373 -12.10 -25.12 -5.59
CA CYS A 373 -13.38 -24.48 -5.23
C CYS A 373 -13.48 -22.98 -5.55
N CYS A 374 -12.38 -22.22 -5.46
CA CYS A 374 -12.40 -20.75 -5.49
C CYS A 374 -12.02 -20.19 -6.88
N LYS A 375 -12.83 -20.43 -7.92
CA LYS A 375 -12.51 -20.04 -9.31
C LYS A 375 -12.46 -18.53 -9.55
N GLU A 376 -13.03 -17.74 -8.65
CA GLU A 376 -13.03 -16.27 -8.69
C GLU A 376 -11.80 -15.64 -7.99
N LEU A 377 -10.88 -16.44 -7.46
CA LEU A 377 -9.74 -15.95 -6.69
C LEU A 377 -8.84 -15.05 -7.55
N ARG A 378 -8.55 -13.86 -7.04
CA ARG A 378 -7.73 -12.80 -7.65
C ARG A 378 -6.46 -12.53 -6.85
N GLU A 379 -6.56 -12.57 -5.53
CA GLU A 379 -5.47 -12.32 -4.60
C GLU A 379 -5.33 -13.46 -3.59
N LEU A 380 -4.13 -14.03 -3.51
CA LEU A 380 -3.73 -14.96 -2.45
C LEU A 380 -2.56 -14.37 -1.66
N ARG A 381 -2.65 -14.39 -0.34
CA ARG A 381 -1.53 -14.16 0.55
C ARG A 381 -1.41 -15.31 1.54
N VAL A 382 -0.25 -15.93 1.59
CA VAL A 382 0.10 -16.97 2.56
C VAL A 382 1.22 -16.44 3.43
N PHE A 383 0.97 -16.28 4.72
CA PHE A 383 1.90 -15.73 5.72
C PHE A 383 2.57 -16.85 6.54
N PRO A 384 3.81 -16.66 7.02
CA PRO A 384 4.45 -17.66 7.87
C PRO A 384 3.76 -17.75 9.24
N SER A 385 3.66 -18.95 9.82
CA SER A 385 3.05 -19.16 11.16
C SER A 385 4.00 -18.97 12.33
N GLY A 386 5.30 -19.21 12.13
CA GLY A 386 6.36 -19.01 13.12
C GLY A 386 7.49 -18.12 12.59
N ALA A 387 8.23 -17.50 13.50
CA ALA A 387 9.50 -16.85 13.19
C ALA A 387 10.65 -17.88 13.10
N ASP A 388 10.54 -18.97 13.85
CA ASP A 388 11.54 -20.04 13.93
C ASP A 388 11.14 -21.21 13.03
N LEU A 389 11.99 -21.47 12.03
CA LEU A 389 11.81 -22.51 11.01
C LEU A 389 11.91 -23.94 11.59
N ASP A 390 12.43 -24.09 12.80
CA ASP A 390 12.78 -25.38 13.40
C ASP A 390 11.63 -26.01 14.21
N GLU A 391 10.55 -25.27 14.53
CA GLU A 391 9.51 -25.74 15.45
C GLU A 391 8.17 -26.13 14.79
N THR A 392 7.98 -25.87 13.49
CA THR A 392 6.70 -26.10 12.83
C THR A 392 6.82 -27.10 11.67
N ASP A 393 6.26 -28.31 11.84
CA ASP A 393 6.12 -29.37 10.82
C ASP A 393 5.08 -28.99 9.73
N VAL A 394 5.23 -27.80 9.12
CA VAL A 394 4.31 -27.28 8.11
C VAL A 394 4.67 -27.84 6.74
N THR A 395 3.74 -28.56 6.12
CA THR A 395 3.96 -29.21 4.82
C THR A 395 3.69 -28.31 3.60
N LEU A 396 3.82 -26.99 3.75
CA LEU A 396 3.59 -26.02 2.68
C LEU A 396 4.81 -25.95 1.74
N THR A 397 4.60 -26.23 0.44
CA THR A 397 5.67 -26.22 -0.58
C THR A 397 5.26 -25.43 -1.82
N GLU A 398 6.12 -25.40 -2.84
CA GLU A 398 5.78 -24.80 -4.13
C GLU A 398 4.54 -25.42 -4.79
N GLN A 399 4.19 -26.67 -4.45
CA GLN A 399 3.08 -27.40 -5.07
C GLN A 399 1.71 -26.80 -4.73
N GLY A 400 1.54 -26.21 -3.54
CA GLY A 400 0.33 -25.48 -3.17
C GLY A 400 0.09 -24.30 -4.11
N LEU A 401 1.12 -23.48 -4.35
CA LEU A 401 1.01 -22.34 -5.28
C LEU A 401 0.85 -22.79 -6.75
N VAL A 402 1.53 -23.86 -7.17
CA VAL A 402 1.32 -24.46 -8.51
C VAL A 402 -0.15 -24.84 -8.68
N SER A 403 -0.73 -25.55 -7.71
CA SER A 403 -2.14 -25.98 -7.74
C SER A 403 -3.09 -24.80 -7.88
N VAL A 404 -2.90 -23.74 -7.07
CA VAL A 404 -3.72 -22.51 -7.16
C VAL A 404 -3.53 -21.83 -8.51
N SER A 405 -2.29 -21.77 -9.03
CA SER A 405 -2.00 -21.20 -10.34
C SER A 405 -2.72 -21.93 -11.47
N GLU A 406 -2.94 -23.24 -11.36
CA GLU A 406 -3.70 -24.03 -12.33
C GLU A 406 -5.20 -23.78 -12.17
N GLY A 407 -5.70 -23.94 -10.95
CA GLY A 407 -7.13 -23.97 -10.64
C GLY A 407 -7.84 -22.61 -10.62
N CYS A 408 -7.13 -21.50 -10.42
CA CYS A 408 -7.72 -20.16 -10.26
C CYS A 408 -7.42 -19.24 -11.46
N PRO A 409 -8.30 -19.17 -12.49
CA PRO A 409 -8.02 -18.45 -13.75
C PRO A 409 -7.94 -16.93 -13.62
N LYS A 410 -8.49 -16.36 -12.54
CA LYS A 410 -8.53 -14.91 -12.30
C LYS A 410 -7.41 -14.42 -11.39
N LEU A 411 -6.54 -15.32 -10.93
CA LEU A 411 -5.46 -15.01 -10.01
C LEU A 411 -4.49 -14.02 -10.67
N GLU A 412 -4.31 -12.85 -10.05
CA GLU A 412 -3.46 -11.78 -10.59
C GLU A 412 -2.51 -11.17 -9.54
N SER A 413 -2.65 -11.55 -8.26
CA SER A 413 -1.83 -11.07 -7.16
C SER A 413 -1.48 -12.19 -6.18
N VAL A 414 -0.19 -12.41 -5.94
CA VAL A 414 0.32 -13.38 -4.96
C VAL A 414 1.33 -12.72 -4.02
N LEU A 415 1.22 -13.05 -2.73
CA LEU A 415 2.30 -13.01 -1.74
C LEU A 415 2.42 -14.40 -1.14
N TYR A 416 3.58 -15.02 -1.26
CA TYR A 416 3.79 -16.39 -0.82
C TYR A 416 5.09 -16.49 -0.05
N PHE A 417 4.98 -16.82 1.24
CA PHE A 417 6.11 -17.21 2.07
C PHE A 417 6.22 -18.73 2.07
N CYS A 418 7.43 -19.25 1.88
CA CYS A 418 7.70 -20.69 1.87
C CYS A 418 9.15 -20.99 2.23
N VAL A 419 9.45 -22.24 2.56
CA VAL A 419 10.82 -22.67 2.93
C VAL A 419 11.63 -23.17 1.73
N GLN A 420 10.96 -23.66 0.68
CA GLN A 420 11.59 -24.21 -0.51
C GLN A 420 10.88 -23.78 -1.81
N PHE A 421 11.56 -23.85 -2.95
CA PHE A 421 10.97 -23.63 -4.27
C PHE A 421 11.76 -24.30 -5.41
N THR A 422 11.18 -24.38 -6.61
CA THR A 422 11.87 -24.85 -7.83
C THR A 422 11.65 -23.94 -9.04
N ASN A 423 12.61 -23.93 -9.96
CA ASN A 423 12.48 -23.34 -11.29
C ASN A 423 11.29 -23.94 -12.05
N ALA A 424 11.10 -25.27 -11.96
CA ALA A 424 10.01 -25.96 -12.62
C ALA A 424 8.62 -25.45 -12.16
N ALA A 425 8.46 -25.17 -10.87
CA ALA A 425 7.24 -24.57 -10.34
C ALA A 425 7.03 -23.14 -10.83
N LEU A 426 8.07 -22.28 -10.80
CA LEU A 426 7.99 -20.91 -11.33
C LEU A 426 7.59 -20.90 -12.81
N VAL A 427 8.19 -21.77 -13.62
CA VAL A 427 7.86 -21.91 -15.05
C VAL A 427 6.41 -22.34 -15.25
N SER A 428 5.93 -23.33 -14.48
CA SER A 428 4.54 -23.79 -14.53
C SER A 428 3.57 -22.67 -14.15
N ILE A 429 3.84 -21.97 -13.04
CA ILE A 429 3.03 -20.84 -12.57
C ILE A 429 2.96 -19.72 -13.63
N ALA A 430 4.11 -19.36 -14.23
CA ALA A 430 4.18 -18.36 -15.30
C ALA A 430 3.39 -18.75 -16.54
N LYS A 431 3.42 -20.05 -16.91
CA LYS A 431 2.65 -20.61 -18.03
C LYS A 431 1.15 -20.59 -17.73
N ASN A 432 0.77 -20.96 -16.53
CA ASN A 432 -0.63 -21.02 -16.12
C ASN A 432 -1.25 -19.63 -16.05
N ARG A 433 -0.54 -18.65 -15.45
CA ARG A 433 -1.06 -17.31 -15.14
C ARG A 433 -0.23 -16.18 -15.77
N PRO A 434 -0.33 -15.96 -17.10
CA PRO A 434 0.33 -14.84 -17.77
C PRO A 434 -0.27 -13.46 -17.42
N ASN A 435 -1.41 -13.43 -16.72
CA ASN A 435 -2.13 -12.22 -16.32
C ASN A 435 -1.66 -11.62 -14.98
N PHE A 436 -0.62 -12.17 -14.33
CA PHE A 436 -0.12 -11.64 -13.07
C PHE A 436 0.27 -10.17 -13.14
N ARG A 437 -0.20 -9.40 -12.14
CA ARG A 437 0.13 -7.99 -11.92
C ARG A 437 1.01 -7.79 -10.69
N CYS A 438 0.91 -8.68 -9.71
CA CYS A 438 1.74 -8.70 -8.51
C CYS A 438 2.18 -10.12 -8.21
N PHE A 439 3.48 -10.37 -8.21
CA PHE A 439 4.06 -11.67 -7.86
C PHE A 439 5.14 -11.46 -6.81
N ARG A 440 4.90 -11.89 -5.58
CA ARG A 440 5.84 -11.71 -4.48
C ARG A 440 6.10 -13.08 -3.87
N LEU A 441 7.29 -13.60 -4.13
CA LEU A 441 7.80 -14.82 -3.51
C LEU A 441 8.79 -14.43 -2.43
N CYS A 442 8.71 -15.07 -1.27
CA CYS A 442 9.61 -14.88 -0.13
C CYS A 442 10.02 -16.27 0.37
N VAL A 443 11.16 -16.76 -0.11
CA VAL A 443 11.79 -17.96 0.41
C VAL A 443 12.48 -17.59 1.71
N MET A 444 12.12 -18.27 2.80
CA MET A 444 12.53 -17.90 4.15
C MET A 444 14.03 -18.03 4.37
N GLU A 445 14.63 -19.09 3.83
CA GLU A 445 16.08 -19.30 3.88
C GLU A 445 16.80 -18.39 2.84
N PRO A 446 17.72 -17.52 3.29
CA PRO A 446 18.55 -16.70 2.39
C PRO A 446 19.36 -17.57 1.42
N PHE A 447 19.46 -17.16 0.16
CA PHE A 447 20.22 -17.88 -0.87
C PHE A 447 19.79 -19.35 -1.10
N ALA A 448 18.58 -19.74 -0.71
CA ALA A 448 18.07 -21.08 -0.97
C ALA A 448 17.99 -21.37 -2.49
N PRO A 449 18.68 -22.40 -3.01
CA PRO A 449 18.62 -22.76 -4.43
C PRO A 449 17.30 -23.48 -4.75
N ASP A 450 17.12 -23.81 -6.03
CA ASP A 450 16.17 -24.84 -6.41
C ASP A 450 16.50 -26.14 -5.66
N TYR A 451 15.66 -26.58 -4.73
CA TYR A 451 16.02 -27.68 -3.83
C TYR A 451 16.22 -29.03 -4.54
N ARG A 452 15.72 -29.17 -5.78
CA ARG A 452 15.87 -30.41 -6.57
C ARG A 452 17.12 -30.40 -7.44
N THR A 453 17.42 -29.27 -8.06
CA THR A 453 18.52 -29.15 -9.04
C THR A 453 19.76 -28.48 -8.47
N GLN A 454 19.66 -27.87 -7.29
CA GLN A 454 20.68 -27.04 -6.64
C GLN A 454 21.15 -25.86 -7.50
N GLN A 455 20.36 -25.49 -8.53
CA GLN A 455 20.63 -24.35 -9.40
C GLN A 455 20.00 -23.07 -8.84
N PRO A 456 20.51 -21.88 -9.23
CA PRO A 456 19.82 -20.62 -9.01
C PRO A 456 18.40 -20.61 -9.61
N LEU A 457 17.50 -19.81 -9.05
CA LEU A 457 16.11 -19.66 -9.48
C LEU A 457 15.94 -18.74 -10.72
N ASP A 458 17.03 -18.45 -11.43
CA ASP A 458 17.08 -17.46 -12.52
C ASP A 458 16.11 -17.79 -13.66
N GLU A 459 16.09 -19.05 -14.12
CA GLU A 459 15.24 -19.48 -15.25
C GLU A 459 13.75 -19.48 -14.86
N GLY A 460 13.44 -19.69 -13.59
CA GLY A 460 12.09 -19.57 -13.05
C GLY A 460 11.61 -18.13 -13.07
N PHE A 461 12.41 -17.19 -12.55
CA PHE A 461 12.03 -15.77 -12.58
C PHE A 461 12.04 -15.19 -13.99
N LYS A 462 12.93 -15.66 -14.87
CA LYS A 462 12.88 -15.39 -16.31
C LYS A 462 11.51 -15.73 -16.88
N ALA A 463 11.01 -16.95 -16.64
CA ALA A 463 9.71 -17.37 -17.15
C ALA A 463 8.57 -16.46 -16.64
N ILE A 464 8.61 -16.05 -15.37
CA ILE A 464 7.65 -15.10 -14.79
C ILE A 464 7.67 -13.77 -15.55
N VAL A 465 8.83 -13.13 -15.70
CA VAL A 465 8.91 -11.81 -16.37
C VAL A 465 8.71 -11.90 -17.89
N GLU A 466 9.05 -13.03 -18.51
CA GLU A 466 8.81 -13.29 -19.92
C GLU A 466 7.33 -13.49 -20.23
N ARG A 467 6.57 -14.18 -19.38
CA ARG A 467 5.16 -14.48 -19.67
C ARG A 467 4.20 -13.44 -19.08
N CYS A 468 4.47 -12.94 -17.89
CA CYS A 468 3.61 -11.99 -17.18
C CYS A 468 3.89 -10.54 -17.60
N LYS A 469 3.53 -10.18 -18.85
CA LYS A 469 3.87 -8.86 -19.44
C LYS A 469 3.21 -7.66 -18.75
N ASP A 470 2.16 -7.89 -17.97
CA ASP A 470 1.46 -6.87 -17.19
C ASP A 470 1.92 -6.75 -15.73
N LEU A 471 3.01 -7.44 -15.36
CA LEU A 471 3.57 -7.41 -14.01
C LEU A 471 3.98 -5.99 -13.61
N ARG A 472 3.47 -5.54 -12.46
CA ARG A 472 3.70 -4.19 -11.88
C ARG A 472 4.44 -4.23 -10.56
N ARG A 473 4.36 -5.33 -9.82
CA ARG A 473 5.06 -5.52 -8.56
C ARG A 473 5.69 -6.90 -8.52
N LEU A 474 6.97 -6.95 -8.20
CA LEU A 474 7.76 -8.18 -8.07
C LEU A 474 8.53 -8.13 -6.74
N SER A 475 8.53 -9.24 -6.01
CA SER A 475 9.49 -9.49 -4.93
C SER A 475 10.18 -10.81 -5.23
N VAL A 476 11.51 -10.81 -5.15
CA VAL A 476 12.35 -11.97 -5.46
C VAL A 476 13.18 -12.36 -4.23
N SER A 477 13.48 -13.65 -4.11
CA SER A 477 14.17 -14.29 -3.00
C SER A 477 14.70 -15.66 -3.45
N GLY A 478 15.59 -16.27 -2.65
CA GLY A 478 16.31 -17.49 -3.00
C GLY A 478 17.62 -17.18 -3.75
N LEU A 479 18.37 -18.21 -4.14
CA LEU A 479 19.61 -18.07 -4.88
C LEU A 479 19.33 -17.47 -6.27
N LEU A 480 19.80 -16.26 -6.52
CA LEU A 480 19.63 -15.55 -7.79
C LEU A 480 20.95 -14.90 -8.19
N THR A 481 21.36 -15.13 -9.43
CA THR A 481 22.56 -14.53 -10.02
C THR A 481 22.22 -13.25 -10.75
N ASP A 482 23.22 -12.52 -11.23
CA ASP A 482 23.02 -11.32 -12.08
C ASP A 482 22.16 -11.61 -13.32
N LYS A 483 22.15 -12.86 -13.80
CA LYS A 483 21.36 -13.33 -14.96
C LYS A 483 19.85 -13.16 -14.74
N ALA A 484 19.33 -13.42 -13.55
CA ALA A 484 17.92 -13.19 -13.24
C ALA A 484 17.53 -11.72 -13.48
N PHE A 485 18.44 -10.80 -13.14
CA PHE A 485 18.19 -9.37 -13.21
C PHE A 485 18.43 -8.79 -14.60
N GLU A 486 19.29 -9.41 -15.40
CA GLU A 486 19.30 -9.24 -16.85
C GLU A 486 17.92 -9.55 -17.44
N TYR A 487 17.35 -10.73 -17.13
CA TYR A 487 16.01 -11.11 -17.59
C TYR A 487 14.93 -10.13 -17.14
N ILE A 488 14.94 -9.71 -15.86
CA ILE A 488 14.00 -8.70 -15.34
C ILE A 488 14.17 -7.38 -16.11
N GLY A 489 15.39 -6.92 -16.30
CA GLY A 489 15.71 -5.72 -17.06
C GLY A 489 15.20 -5.79 -18.50
N VAL A 490 15.38 -6.93 -19.17
CA VAL A 490 14.96 -7.15 -20.57
C VAL A 490 13.44 -7.23 -20.68
N HIS A 491 12.74 -7.98 -19.83
CA HIS A 491 11.34 -8.33 -20.06
C HIS A 491 10.32 -7.54 -19.22
N ALA A 492 10.66 -7.10 -18.00
CA ALA A 492 9.72 -6.53 -17.03
C ALA A 492 9.44 -5.03 -17.27
N LYS A 493 9.03 -4.65 -18.50
CA LYS A 493 8.91 -3.23 -18.90
C LYS A 493 7.82 -2.44 -18.17
N LYS A 494 6.79 -3.11 -17.64
CA LYS A 494 5.70 -2.50 -16.86
C LYS A 494 5.91 -2.54 -15.35
N LEU A 495 7.03 -3.10 -14.88
CA LEU A 495 7.35 -3.23 -13.46
C LEU A 495 7.49 -1.86 -12.83
N ARG A 496 6.73 -1.59 -11.77
CA ARG A 496 6.71 -0.31 -11.03
C ARG A 496 7.40 -0.43 -9.67
N MET A 497 7.37 -1.61 -9.04
CA MET A 497 7.97 -1.84 -7.73
C MET A 497 8.68 -3.20 -7.72
N LEU A 498 9.96 -3.17 -7.32
CA LEU A 498 10.79 -4.35 -7.16
C LEU A 498 11.39 -4.35 -5.76
N SER A 499 11.23 -5.45 -5.03
CA SER A 499 11.89 -5.68 -3.74
C SER A 499 12.83 -6.89 -3.87
N ILE A 500 14.06 -6.76 -3.40
CA ILE A 500 15.13 -7.74 -3.53
C ILE A 500 15.78 -7.93 -2.15
N ALA A 501 16.02 -9.18 -1.77
CA ALA A 501 16.79 -9.55 -0.59
C ALA A 501 17.70 -10.72 -0.93
N PHE A 502 18.96 -10.69 -0.48
CA PHE A 502 19.90 -11.82 -0.59
C PHE A 502 20.06 -12.38 -2.01
N ALA A 503 20.43 -11.51 -2.96
CA ALA A 503 20.48 -11.86 -4.38
C ALA A 503 21.50 -11.04 -5.18
N GLY A 504 21.90 -11.58 -6.33
CA GLY A 504 22.89 -11.01 -7.24
C GLY A 504 24.32 -11.42 -6.88
N ASP A 505 25.22 -11.34 -7.85
CA ASP A 505 26.65 -11.65 -7.69
C ASP A 505 27.49 -10.38 -7.71
N SER A 506 27.03 -9.35 -8.42
CA SER A 506 27.78 -8.11 -8.61
C SER A 506 26.90 -6.89 -8.84
N ASP A 507 27.56 -5.75 -9.07
CA ASP A 507 26.92 -4.48 -9.37
C ASP A 507 26.20 -4.45 -10.74
N LEU A 508 26.49 -5.41 -11.64
CA LEU A 508 25.80 -5.55 -12.93
C LEU A 508 24.29 -5.72 -12.76
N MET A 509 23.88 -6.35 -11.65
CA MET A 509 22.49 -6.51 -11.29
C MET A 509 21.72 -5.17 -11.28
N LEU A 510 22.27 -4.16 -10.60
CA LEU A 510 21.65 -2.85 -10.48
C LEU A 510 21.66 -2.13 -11.84
N HIS A 511 22.72 -2.31 -12.64
CA HIS A 511 22.78 -1.78 -13.99
C HIS A 511 21.61 -2.31 -14.85
N HIS A 512 21.40 -3.62 -14.91
CA HIS A 512 20.30 -4.21 -15.70
C HIS A 512 18.92 -3.70 -15.28
N LEU A 513 18.70 -3.52 -13.98
CA LEU A 513 17.43 -3.01 -13.46
C LEU A 513 17.21 -1.53 -13.81
N LEU A 514 18.21 -0.69 -13.59
CA LEU A 514 18.09 0.76 -13.82
C LEU A 514 18.04 1.10 -15.31
N SER A 515 18.81 0.40 -16.15
CA SER A 515 18.82 0.60 -17.60
C SER A 515 17.62 -0.07 -18.29
N GLY A 516 17.21 -1.26 -17.83
CA GLY A 516 16.19 -2.09 -18.49
C GLY A 516 14.73 -1.82 -18.08
N CYS A 517 14.47 -1.56 -16.78
CA CYS A 517 13.10 -1.44 -16.26
C CYS A 517 12.52 -0.03 -16.45
N GLN A 518 11.91 0.22 -17.60
CA GLN A 518 11.40 1.53 -18.02
C GLN A 518 10.37 2.15 -17.04
N SER A 519 9.44 1.35 -16.53
CA SER A 519 8.33 1.81 -15.67
C SER A 519 8.67 1.88 -14.18
N LEU A 520 9.89 1.51 -13.77
CA LEU A 520 10.26 1.36 -12.38
C LEU A 520 10.06 2.67 -11.61
N LYS A 521 9.42 2.58 -10.43
CA LYS A 521 9.15 3.71 -9.53
C LYS A 521 9.71 3.48 -8.14
N LYS A 522 9.83 2.24 -7.69
CA LYS A 522 10.38 1.90 -6.39
C LYS A 522 11.30 0.69 -6.55
N LEU A 523 12.50 0.82 -6.03
CA LEU A 523 13.46 -0.26 -5.90
C LEU A 523 13.88 -0.31 -4.44
N GLU A 524 13.73 -1.48 -3.82
CA GLU A 524 14.04 -1.71 -2.41
C GLU A 524 14.94 -2.93 -2.35
N ILE A 525 16.15 -2.75 -1.85
CA ILE A 525 17.20 -3.75 -1.86
C ILE A 525 17.71 -3.93 -0.42
N ARG A 526 17.98 -5.17 -0.02
CA ARG A 526 18.75 -5.46 1.18
C ARG A 526 19.72 -6.62 0.98
N ASP A 527 20.86 -6.57 1.65
CA ASP A 527 21.79 -7.70 1.78
C ASP A 527 22.24 -8.24 0.41
N CYS A 528 22.67 -7.35 -0.48
CA CYS A 528 23.06 -7.67 -1.86
C CYS A 528 24.40 -7.03 -2.23
N PRO A 529 25.19 -7.65 -3.14
CA PRO A 529 26.55 -7.23 -3.45
C PRO A 529 26.64 -6.04 -4.42
N PHE A 530 25.90 -4.96 -4.15
CA PHE A 530 25.88 -3.77 -5.01
C PHE A 530 26.82 -2.69 -4.51
N GLY A 531 27.52 -2.07 -5.45
CA GLY A 531 28.56 -1.07 -5.20
C GLY A 531 28.24 0.27 -5.84
N ASP A 532 29.29 1.02 -6.12
CA ASP A 532 29.20 2.43 -6.51
C ASP A 532 28.88 2.63 -8.00
N THR A 533 29.40 1.75 -8.85
CA THR A 533 29.51 1.97 -10.30
C THR A 533 28.14 2.08 -10.96
N ALA A 534 27.29 1.07 -10.81
CA ALA A 534 25.98 1.01 -11.44
C ALA A 534 25.05 2.11 -10.93
N LEU A 535 25.17 2.49 -9.65
CA LEU A 535 24.43 3.60 -9.05
C LEU A 535 24.79 4.94 -9.72
N LEU A 536 26.09 5.22 -9.90
CA LEU A 536 26.58 6.47 -10.46
C LEU A 536 26.38 6.56 -11.98
N GLU A 537 26.57 5.46 -12.71
CA GLU A 537 26.34 5.36 -14.15
C GLU A 537 24.87 5.61 -14.52
N ASN A 538 23.95 5.04 -13.73
CA ASN A 538 22.51 5.11 -13.99
C ASN A 538 21.79 6.21 -13.17
N ALA A 539 22.52 7.17 -12.60
CA ALA A 539 21.99 8.21 -11.73
C ALA A 539 20.76 8.96 -12.29
N ALA A 540 20.72 9.21 -13.60
CA ALA A 540 19.60 9.88 -14.27
C ALA A 540 18.26 9.11 -14.12
N LYS A 541 18.31 7.78 -14.02
CA LYS A 541 17.12 6.94 -13.82
C LYS A 541 16.40 7.27 -12.51
N LEU A 542 17.15 7.62 -11.47
CA LEU A 542 16.63 7.89 -10.13
C LEU A 542 15.68 9.09 -10.11
N GLU A 543 15.83 10.07 -11.01
CA GLU A 543 14.88 11.18 -11.16
C GLU A 543 13.53 10.77 -11.77
N THR A 544 13.48 9.63 -12.45
CA THR A 544 12.22 9.09 -13.01
C THR A 544 11.46 8.23 -11.99
N MET A 545 12.17 7.79 -10.96
CA MET A 545 11.69 6.93 -9.88
C MET A 545 11.12 7.77 -8.73
N ARG A 546 10.32 7.15 -7.87
CA ARG A 546 9.89 7.75 -6.61
C ARG A 546 11.00 7.65 -5.58
N SER A 547 11.59 6.47 -5.44
CA SER A 547 12.66 6.23 -4.47
C SER A 547 13.45 4.96 -4.78
N LEU A 548 14.67 4.92 -4.27
CA LEU A 548 15.54 3.76 -4.13
C LEU A 548 15.90 3.63 -2.65
N TRP A 549 15.72 2.43 -2.09
CA TRP A 549 16.22 2.05 -0.76
C TRP A 549 17.26 0.96 -0.93
N MET A 550 18.39 1.08 -0.25
CA MET A 550 19.38 0.01 -0.11
C MET A 550 19.85 -0.06 1.34
N SER A 551 19.97 -1.26 1.88
CA SER A 551 20.50 -1.51 3.22
C SER A 551 21.42 -2.73 3.20
N SER A 552 22.51 -2.71 3.97
CA SER A 552 23.50 -3.80 3.98
C SER A 552 24.04 -4.11 2.57
N CYS A 553 24.38 -3.07 1.80
CA CYS A 553 25.03 -3.16 0.49
C CYS A 553 26.45 -2.57 0.56
N PHE A 554 27.20 -2.63 -0.53
CA PHE A 554 28.57 -2.10 -0.63
C PHE A 554 28.65 -0.69 -1.22
N VAL A 555 27.57 0.10 -1.18
CA VAL A 555 27.58 1.50 -1.63
C VAL A 555 28.41 2.33 -0.66
N SER A 556 29.43 3.00 -1.18
CA SER A 556 30.34 3.82 -0.39
C SER A 556 29.76 5.19 -0.06
N PHE A 557 30.26 5.78 1.03
CA PHE A 557 29.94 7.16 1.40
C PHE A 557 30.39 8.16 0.32
N GLY A 558 31.53 7.90 -0.33
CA GLY A 558 32.05 8.68 -1.45
C GLY A 558 31.09 8.69 -2.65
N ALA A 559 30.51 7.54 -3.01
CA ALA A 559 29.51 7.47 -4.06
C ALA A 559 28.23 8.24 -3.73
N CYS A 560 27.81 8.25 -2.46
CA CYS A 560 26.68 9.07 -2.01
C CYS A 560 26.94 10.57 -2.21
N LYS A 561 28.16 11.04 -1.90
CA LYS A 561 28.60 12.42 -2.16
C LYS A 561 28.61 12.73 -3.65
N GLN A 562 29.22 11.87 -4.46
CA GLN A 562 29.27 12.07 -5.91
C GLN A 562 27.87 12.09 -6.54
N LEU A 563 26.98 11.20 -6.10
CA LEU A 563 25.60 11.14 -6.60
C LEU A 563 24.83 12.42 -6.27
N SER A 564 24.91 12.90 -5.03
CA SER A 564 24.29 14.17 -4.62
C SER A 564 24.84 15.36 -5.42
N GLN A 565 26.15 15.37 -5.66
CA GLN A 565 26.78 16.42 -6.46
C GLN A 565 26.29 16.39 -7.92
N LYS A 566 26.13 15.20 -8.50
CA LYS A 566 25.66 15.00 -9.87
C LYS A 566 24.16 15.30 -10.02
N MET A 567 23.35 14.99 -9.02
CA MET A 567 21.88 14.97 -9.11
C MET A 567 21.20 15.85 -8.03
N PRO A 568 21.18 17.19 -8.18
CA PRO A 568 20.71 18.12 -7.13
C PRO A 568 19.21 18.07 -6.85
N ARG A 569 18.41 17.38 -7.67
CA ARG A 569 16.96 17.18 -7.45
C ARG A 569 16.65 15.90 -6.67
N LEU A 570 17.67 15.16 -6.28
CA LEU A 570 17.57 14.01 -5.40
C LEU A 570 17.98 14.42 -3.99
N ASN A 571 17.25 13.95 -2.99
CA ASN A 571 17.80 13.81 -1.65
C ASN A 571 18.46 12.44 -1.58
N VAL A 572 19.72 12.43 -1.15
CA VAL A 572 20.50 11.23 -0.86
C VAL A 572 20.68 11.19 0.65
N GLU A 573 19.85 10.40 1.33
CA GLU A 573 19.90 10.25 2.78
C GLU A 573 20.72 9.01 3.14
N VAL A 574 21.82 9.21 3.85
CA VAL A 574 22.55 8.15 4.53
C VAL A 574 21.96 8.01 5.91
N ILE A 575 21.56 6.78 6.27
CA ILE A 575 20.94 6.45 7.56
C ILE A 575 21.88 5.45 8.24
N ASP A 576 22.60 5.90 9.26
CA ASP A 576 23.60 5.11 9.97
C ASP A 576 23.75 5.64 11.40
N GLU A 577 24.14 4.80 12.33
CA GLU A 577 24.38 5.23 13.71
C GLU A 577 25.75 5.91 13.88
N HIS A 578 26.70 5.69 12.96
CA HIS A 578 28.05 6.27 13.09
C HIS A 578 28.20 7.57 12.27
N PRO A 579 28.70 8.66 12.88
CA PRO A 579 28.76 9.97 12.24
C PRO A 579 29.73 10.02 11.03
N PRO A 580 29.41 10.79 9.97
CA PRO A 580 30.18 10.83 8.73
C PRO A 580 31.56 11.49 8.85
N LYS A 581 31.81 12.30 9.89
CA LYS A 581 33.10 13.01 10.07
C LYS A 581 34.28 12.08 10.36
N THR A 582 34.00 10.83 10.76
CA THR A 582 35.02 9.83 11.07
C THR A 582 35.15 8.75 9.98
N ARG A 583 34.44 8.88 8.86
CA ARG A 583 34.35 7.84 7.83
C ARG A 583 35.21 8.14 6.60
N PRO A 584 36.09 7.21 6.19
CA PRO A 584 36.69 7.21 4.86
C PRO A 584 35.63 7.20 3.77
N ASP A 585 35.89 7.86 2.65
CA ASP A 585 34.97 7.87 1.50
C ASP A 585 34.74 6.48 0.90
N SER A 586 35.68 5.54 1.08
CA SER A 586 35.55 4.14 0.64
C SER A 586 34.67 3.28 1.54
N SER A 587 34.27 3.75 2.73
CA SER A 587 33.49 2.95 3.67
C SER A 587 32.05 2.75 3.18
N PRO A 588 31.52 1.52 3.23
CA PRO A 588 30.12 1.26 2.91
C PRO A 588 29.20 1.95 3.93
N VAL A 589 28.03 2.36 3.48
CA VAL A 589 26.97 2.90 4.36
C VAL A 589 26.00 1.80 4.78
N GLU A 590 25.51 1.85 6.01
CA GLU A 590 24.56 0.84 6.51
C GLU A 590 23.24 0.89 5.71
N ARG A 591 22.68 2.08 5.52
CA ARG A 591 21.47 2.29 4.73
C ARG A 591 21.51 3.59 3.94
N ILE A 592 20.88 3.56 2.78
CA ILE A 592 20.71 4.71 1.91
C ILE A 592 19.28 4.78 1.40
N TYR A 593 18.70 5.97 1.49
CA TYR A 593 17.41 6.29 0.91
C TYR A 593 17.54 7.46 -0.07
N ILE A 594 17.36 7.17 -1.35
CA ILE A 594 17.40 8.17 -2.42
C ILE A 594 15.99 8.43 -2.93
N TYR A 595 15.60 9.68 -3.03
CA TYR A 595 14.31 10.05 -3.61
C TYR A 595 14.36 11.41 -4.29
N ARG A 596 13.60 11.53 -5.39
CA ARG A 596 13.44 12.82 -6.06
C ARG A 596 12.53 13.74 -5.26
N THR A 597 12.85 15.02 -5.26
CA THR A 597 12.07 16.02 -4.54
C THR A 597 12.04 17.37 -5.28
N VAL A 598 10.94 18.09 -5.12
CA VAL A 598 10.84 19.51 -5.47
C VAL A 598 10.80 20.41 -4.22
N ALA A 599 10.95 19.82 -3.03
CA ALA A 599 11.07 20.54 -1.76
C ALA A 599 12.53 20.86 -1.41
N GLY A 600 13.48 20.06 -1.90
CA GLY A 600 14.87 20.08 -1.43
C GLY A 600 15.06 19.19 -0.20
N PRO A 601 16.18 19.34 0.53
CA PRO A 601 16.41 18.63 1.79
C PRO A 601 15.28 18.86 2.80
N ARG A 602 14.94 17.83 3.56
CA ARG A 602 13.96 17.92 4.64
C ARG A 602 14.58 18.58 5.88
N LEU A 603 13.74 19.16 6.73
CA LEU A 603 14.16 19.98 7.89
C LEU A 603 14.11 19.22 9.22
N ASP A 604 13.64 17.98 9.19
CA ASP A 604 13.34 17.14 10.35
C ASP A 604 14.26 15.90 10.41
N THR A 605 15.47 16.01 9.86
CA THR A 605 16.47 14.92 9.89
C THR A 605 16.96 14.69 11.31
N PRO A 606 16.82 13.47 11.88
CA PRO A 606 17.44 13.13 13.15
C PRO A 606 18.96 13.00 13.01
N GLU A 607 19.68 12.86 14.13
CA GLU A 607 21.15 12.88 14.15
C GLU A 607 21.80 11.76 13.36
N PHE A 608 21.13 10.59 13.27
CA PHE A 608 21.57 9.41 12.53
C PHE A 608 21.21 9.44 11.03
N VAL A 609 20.67 10.56 10.53
CA VAL A 609 20.36 10.75 9.11
C VAL A 609 21.10 11.96 8.54
N TRP A 610 21.90 11.74 7.52
CA TRP A 610 22.59 12.81 6.80
C TRP A 610 22.08 12.90 5.37
N THR A 611 21.42 14.02 5.06
CA THR A 611 21.12 14.34 3.67
C THR A 611 22.36 14.97 3.06
N ILE A 612 23.00 14.24 2.15
CA ILE A 612 24.20 14.71 1.47
C ILE A 612 23.76 15.83 0.51
N HIS A 613 24.07 17.09 0.81
CA HIS A 613 23.82 18.25 -0.07
C HIS A 613 25.06 19.13 -0.23
N LYS A 614 25.09 19.86 -1.34
CA LYS A 614 26.19 20.74 -1.78
C LYS A 614 26.35 21.97 -0.87
N SER A 615 27.04 21.80 0.24
CA SER A 615 27.90 22.79 0.95
C SER A 615 28.06 22.30 2.38
N PRO A 616 29.27 21.94 2.83
CA PRO A 616 29.52 21.58 4.23
C PRO A 616 29.20 22.69 5.24
N GLU A 617 28.93 23.92 4.78
CA GLU A 617 28.83 25.12 5.62
C GLU A 617 27.40 25.59 5.94
N VAL A 618 26.35 25.01 5.34
CA VAL A 618 24.97 25.43 5.65
C VAL A 618 24.08 24.22 5.90
N GLY A 619 23.75 24.01 7.19
CA GLY A 619 22.47 23.41 7.56
C GLY A 619 22.50 22.01 8.16
N VAL A 620 23.28 21.79 9.23
CA VAL A 620 22.70 21.03 10.35
C VAL A 620 21.69 21.99 10.99
N SER A 621 20.48 22.03 10.45
CA SER A 621 19.39 22.80 11.05
C SER A 621 19.00 22.11 12.35
N ARG A 622 19.63 22.52 13.46
CA ARG A 622 19.16 22.26 14.81
C ARG A 622 17.82 22.97 14.99
N LEU A 623 16.74 22.33 14.56
CA LEU A 623 15.42 22.56 15.11
C LEU A 623 15.07 21.28 15.85
N SER A 624 15.45 21.27 17.13
CA SER A 624 14.83 20.42 18.14
C SER A 624 13.32 20.61 18.03
N ILE A 625 12.63 19.63 17.45
CA ILE A 625 11.18 19.50 17.61
C ILE A 625 11.00 19.07 19.06
N ARG A 626 10.51 19.99 19.89
CA ARG A 626 9.87 19.65 21.16
C ARG A 626 8.47 19.16 20.87
#